data_AF-A0A521B0M4-F1
#
_entry.id   AF-A0A521B0M4-F1
#
_cell.length_a   1.000
_cell.length_b   1.000
_cell.length_c   1.000
_cell.angle_alpha   90.00
_cell.angle_beta   90.00
_cell.angle_gamma   90.00
#
_symmetry.space_group_name_H-M   'P 1'
#
loop_
_entity.id
_entity.type
_entity.pdbx_description
1 polymer ?
#
loop_
_entity_poly.entity_id
_entity_poly.type
_entity_poly.pdbx_seq_one_letter_code
_entity_poly.pdbx_strand_id
1 'polypeptide(L)'
;MNKPVVVSAVIPAYNEEEWIGNTLKYLRRVEMVNEIIVVDDGSKDKTARVAQHYADSVIRIPENMGKGAAIQEGVRYATGDILLFVDADLTEHAKLCGALLEPVVKGKTDMTIARFPAPRKKGGFGLVKGLARTGVRWLTGYHLESTLSGQRALTRELVTAIGDVGSGFGMEVWMTVRALHNGYSVKEIPLPMSHRETGRDWDGFVHRGKQFFSIIKTLIRLWRQPA
;
A
#
# COMPACT_ATOMS: atom_id res chain seq x y z
N MET A 1 18.76 17.89 -20.76
CA MET A 1 18.83 16.48 -20.33
C MET A 1 17.77 16.29 -19.26
N ASN A 2 16.78 15.42 -19.46
CA ASN A 2 15.78 15.16 -18.42
C ASN A 2 16.48 14.52 -17.21
N LYS A 3 16.22 15.07 -16.01
CA LYS A 3 16.71 14.50 -14.76
C LYS A 3 16.22 13.04 -14.65
N PRO A 4 17.05 12.10 -14.18
CA PRO A 4 16.59 10.74 -13.93
C PRO A 4 15.44 10.73 -12.92
N VAL A 5 14.39 9.95 -13.21
CA VAL A 5 13.25 9.75 -12.31
C VAL A 5 13.72 8.99 -11.08
N VAL A 6 13.41 9.52 -9.89
CA VAL A 6 13.78 8.92 -8.60
C VAL A 6 12.58 8.20 -8.00
N VAL A 7 12.80 7.00 -7.46
CA VAL A 7 11.77 6.20 -6.77
C VAL A 7 12.09 6.07 -5.28
N SER A 8 11.12 6.43 -4.45
CA SER A 8 11.15 6.17 -3.00
C SER A 8 10.20 5.03 -2.66
N ALA A 9 10.73 3.94 -2.14
CA ALA A 9 9.94 2.90 -1.52
C ALA A 9 9.63 3.27 -0.07
N VAL A 10 8.35 3.23 0.30
CA VAL A 10 7.85 3.49 1.65
C VAL A 10 7.26 2.20 2.22
N ILE A 11 7.78 1.79 3.38
CA ILE A 11 7.45 0.53 4.03
C ILE A 11 6.89 0.82 5.42
N PRO A 12 5.56 0.82 5.61
CA PRO A 12 4.98 0.85 6.94
C PRO A 12 5.22 -0.49 7.64
N ALA A 13 5.65 -0.45 8.91
CA ALA A 13 5.97 -1.63 9.68
C ALA A 13 5.48 -1.53 11.14
N TYR A 14 4.93 -2.62 11.67
CA TYR A 14 4.54 -2.72 13.07
C TYR A 14 4.67 -4.16 13.57
N ASN A 15 5.65 -4.41 14.44
CA ASN A 15 6.00 -5.73 14.97
C ASN A 15 6.30 -6.78 13.87
N GLU A 16 7.23 -6.46 12.99
CA GLU A 16 7.64 -7.23 11.82
C GLU A 16 9.11 -7.69 11.89
N GLU A 17 9.68 -7.84 13.10
CA GLU A 17 11.12 -8.15 13.27
C GLU A 17 11.57 -9.43 12.54
N GLU A 18 10.66 -10.40 12.38
CA GLU A 18 10.93 -11.68 11.71
C GLU A 18 11.07 -11.54 10.18
N TRP A 19 10.33 -10.60 9.57
CA TRP A 19 10.13 -10.56 8.12
C TRP A 19 10.82 -9.39 7.45
N ILE A 20 10.83 -8.23 8.12
CA ILE A 20 11.23 -6.95 7.51
C ILE A 20 12.64 -6.98 6.94
N GLY A 21 13.59 -7.62 7.62
CA GLY A 21 14.97 -7.72 7.14
C GLY A 21 15.06 -8.43 5.78
N ASN A 22 14.32 -9.52 5.61
CA ASN A 22 14.32 -10.26 4.34
C ASN A 22 13.55 -9.50 3.25
N THR A 23 12.41 -8.90 3.58
CA THR A 23 11.65 -8.02 2.67
C THR A 23 12.53 -6.91 2.10
N LEU A 24 13.21 -6.15 2.96
CA LEU A 24 14.07 -5.04 2.54
C LEU A 24 15.28 -5.52 1.74
N LYS A 25 15.90 -6.65 2.13
CA LYS A 25 17.00 -7.27 1.38
C LYS A 25 16.62 -7.59 -0.07
N TYR A 26 15.41 -8.09 -0.31
CA TYR A 26 14.93 -8.36 -1.67
C TYR A 26 14.45 -7.10 -2.40
N LEU A 27 13.86 -6.15 -1.69
CA LEU A 27 13.45 -4.88 -2.25
C LEU A 27 14.66 -4.07 -2.77
N ARG A 28 15.79 -4.11 -2.06
CA ARG A 28 17.06 -3.46 -2.48
C ARG A 28 17.62 -4.02 -3.79
N ARG A 29 17.15 -5.19 -4.25
CA ARG A 29 17.53 -5.78 -5.54
C ARG A 29 16.70 -5.23 -6.72
N VAL A 30 15.68 -4.43 -6.44
CA VAL A 30 14.88 -3.77 -7.49
C VAL A 30 15.65 -2.54 -7.96
N GLU A 31 16.26 -2.62 -9.15
CA GLU A 31 17.17 -1.57 -9.68
C GLU A 31 16.53 -0.17 -9.77
N MET A 32 15.22 -0.11 -10.00
CA MET A 32 14.49 1.16 -10.07
C MET A 32 14.27 1.84 -8.71
N VAL A 33 14.46 1.13 -7.57
CA VAL A 33 14.26 1.72 -6.24
C VAL A 33 15.55 2.43 -5.81
N ASN A 34 15.47 3.75 -5.60
CA ASN A 34 16.62 4.58 -5.24
C ASN A 34 16.71 4.83 -3.74
N GLU A 35 15.56 4.89 -3.07
CA GLU A 35 15.44 5.23 -1.66
C GLU A 35 14.46 4.25 -0.99
N ILE A 36 14.82 3.73 0.17
CA ILE A 36 14.00 2.84 1.00
C ILE A 36 13.80 3.51 2.35
N ILE A 37 12.56 3.90 2.62
CA ILE A 37 12.13 4.51 3.88
C ILE A 37 11.24 3.53 4.61
N VAL A 38 11.65 3.14 5.80
CA VAL A 38 10.83 2.35 6.71
C VAL A 38 10.20 3.29 7.72
N VAL A 39 8.91 3.11 7.96
CA VAL A 39 8.19 3.81 9.03
C VAL A 39 7.75 2.78 10.06
N ASP A 40 8.47 2.74 11.18
CA ASP A 40 8.13 1.96 12.36
C ASP A 40 6.99 2.64 13.12
N ASP A 41 5.79 2.08 13.01
CA ASP A 41 4.53 2.57 13.59
C ASP A 41 4.39 2.15 15.06
N GLY A 42 5.40 2.46 15.87
CA GLY A 42 5.40 2.19 17.31
C GLY A 42 5.61 0.73 17.70
N SER A 43 6.46 -0.02 16.97
CA SER A 43 6.77 -1.42 17.31
C SER A 43 7.35 -1.57 18.71
N LYS A 44 7.01 -2.69 19.34
CA LYS A 44 7.50 -3.13 20.66
C LYS A 44 8.63 -4.16 20.56
N ASP A 45 8.87 -4.67 19.37
CA ASP A 45 9.91 -5.65 19.06
C ASP A 45 11.13 -4.96 18.43
N LYS A 46 12.01 -5.71 17.75
CA LYS A 46 13.23 -5.18 17.13
C LYS A 46 13.02 -4.68 15.69
N THR A 47 11.79 -4.47 15.21
CA THR A 47 11.49 -4.05 13.83
C THR A 47 12.37 -2.91 13.33
N ALA A 48 12.40 -1.77 14.03
CA ALA A 48 13.22 -0.63 13.63
C ALA A 48 14.72 -0.97 13.58
N ARG A 49 15.21 -1.73 14.56
CA ARG A 49 16.62 -2.15 14.62
C ARG A 49 16.98 -3.05 13.45
N VAL A 50 16.11 -3.99 13.08
CA VAL A 50 16.32 -4.87 11.92
C VAL A 50 16.30 -4.05 10.62
N ALA A 51 15.35 -3.12 10.50
CA ALA A 51 15.21 -2.25 9.31
C ALA A 51 16.44 -1.37 9.04
N GLN A 52 17.10 -0.85 10.08
CA GLN A 52 18.29 0.01 9.97
C GLN A 52 19.44 -0.64 9.20
N HIS A 53 19.49 -1.96 9.10
CA HIS A 53 20.53 -2.66 8.34
C HIS A 53 20.34 -2.62 6.82
N TYR A 54 19.14 -2.28 6.34
CA TYR A 54 18.76 -2.41 4.93
C TYR A 54 18.10 -1.16 4.33
N ALA A 55 17.46 -0.34 5.16
CA ALA A 55 16.79 0.89 4.72
C ALA A 55 17.75 2.09 4.72
N ASP A 56 17.51 3.06 3.84
CA ASP A 56 18.25 4.33 3.84
C ASP A 56 17.80 5.23 4.99
N SER A 57 16.56 5.08 5.44
CA SER A 57 16.01 5.80 6.59
C SER A 57 14.98 4.97 7.34
N VAL A 58 14.98 5.09 8.66
CA VAL A 58 13.99 4.48 9.55
C VAL A 58 13.39 5.58 10.41
N ILE A 59 12.11 5.87 10.19
CA ILE A 59 11.33 6.84 10.95
C ILE A 59 10.55 6.08 11.99
N ARG A 60 10.63 6.50 13.26
CA ARG A 60 9.90 5.84 14.35
C ARG A 60 8.81 6.75 14.88
N ILE A 61 7.57 6.27 14.80
CA ILE A 61 6.40 6.88 15.43
C ILE A 61 6.33 6.35 16.88
N PRO A 62 6.09 7.19 17.90
CA PRO A 62 6.11 6.76 19.30
C PRO A 62 5.04 5.72 19.67
N GLU A 63 3.90 5.78 19.00
CA GLU A 63 2.74 4.92 19.23
C GLU A 63 2.15 4.45 17.90
N ASN A 64 1.39 3.35 17.94
CA ASN A 64 0.76 2.81 16.73
C ASN A 64 -0.40 3.70 16.29
N MET A 65 -0.22 4.37 15.16
CA MET A 65 -1.20 5.27 14.53
C MET A 65 -1.90 4.62 13.33
N GLY A 66 -1.44 3.43 12.94
CA GLY A 66 -1.95 2.63 11.85
C GLY A 66 -1.23 2.90 10.52
N LYS A 67 -1.34 1.93 9.61
CA LYS A 67 -0.69 1.91 8.29
C LYS A 67 -0.82 3.22 7.50
N GLY A 68 -2.00 3.83 7.50
CA GLY A 68 -2.24 5.08 6.77
C GLY A 68 -1.40 6.24 7.29
N ALA A 69 -1.30 6.40 8.61
CA ALA A 69 -0.45 7.41 9.23
C ALA A 69 1.04 7.13 8.96
N ALA A 70 1.45 5.86 9.04
CA ALA A 70 2.81 5.45 8.71
C ALA A 70 3.17 5.76 7.24
N ILE A 71 2.28 5.48 6.28
CA ILE A 71 2.51 5.83 4.87
C ILE A 71 2.59 7.34 4.69
N GLN A 72 1.71 8.12 5.32
CA GLN A 72 1.76 9.59 5.21
C GLN A 72 3.06 10.16 5.74
N GLU A 73 3.54 9.65 6.87
CA GLU A 73 4.82 10.07 7.42
C GLU A 73 5.95 9.70 6.45
N GLY A 74 5.96 8.48 5.91
CA GLY A 74 6.95 8.07 4.92
C GLY A 74 6.92 8.92 3.64
N VAL A 75 5.73 9.32 3.16
CA VAL A 75 5.56 10.21 2.01
C VAL A 75 6.17 11.60 2.25
N ARG A 76 6.09 12.12 3.49
CA ARG A 76 6.69 13.42 3.84
C ARG A 76 8.22 13.41 3.78
N TYR A 77 8.83 12.29 4.14
CA TYR A 77 10.29 12.12 4.08
C TYR A 77 10.79 11.69 2.70
N ALA A 78 9.95 11.01 1.92
CA ALA A 78 10.30 10.55 0.58
C ALA A 78 10.69 11.70 -0.34
N THR A 79 11.77 11.51 -1.10
CA THR A 79 12.30 12.52 -2.03
C THR A 79 12.03 12.22 -3.51
N GLY A 80 11.60 11.00 -3.82
CA GLY A 80 11.43 10.50 -5.20
C GLY A 80 10.21 11.04 -5.93
N ASP A 81 10.30 11.16 -7.25
CA ASP A 81 9.20 11.56 -8.13
C ASP A 81 8.08 10.51 -8.16
N ILE A 82 8.41 9.26 -7.84
CA ILE A 82 7.49 8.12 -7.73
C ILE A 82 7.62 7.49 -6.35
N LEU A 83 6.48 7.12 -5.79
CA LEU A 83 6.35 6.47 -4.50
C LEU A 83 5.94 5.02 -4.71
N LEU A 84 6.69 4.09 -4.12
CA LEU A 84 6.36 2.66 -4.10
C LEU A 84 5.98 2.25 -2.68
N PHE A 85 4.73 1.86 -2.47
CA PHE A 85 4.29 1.33 -1.19
C PHE A 85 4.46 -0.19 -1.17
N VAL A 86 5.09 -0.70 -0.12
CA VAL A 86 5.41 -2.12 0.05
C VAL A 86 5.16 -2.52 1.49
N ASP A 87 4.41 -3.60 1.73
CA ASP A 87 4.22 -4.13 3.09
C ASP A 87 5.52 -4.79 3.60
N ALA A 88 5.74 -4.77 4.91
CA ALA A 88 6.97 -5.23 5.56
C ALA A 88 7.16 -6.76 5.57
N ASP A 89 6.12 -7.54 5.24
CA ASP A 89 6.07 -9.00 5.41
C ASP A 89 6.14 -9.80 4.09
N LEU A 90 6.62 -9.19 3.00
CA LEU A 90 6.63 -9.82 1.65
C LEU A 90 7.80 -10.76 1.38
N THR A 91 8.86 -10.73 2.19
CA THR A 91 10.06 -11.56 2.05
C THR A 91 10.64 -11.54 0.62
N GLU A 92 10.89 -12.68 -0.01
CA GLU A 92 11.40 -12.80 -1.38
C GLU A 92 10.46 -12.24 -2.45
N HIS A 93 9.17 -12.07 -2.15
CA HIS A 93 8.21 -11.52 -3.09
C HIS A 93 8.33 -10.00 -3.23
N ALA A 94 9.02 -9.32 -2.31
CA ALA A 94 9.25 -7.87 -2.39
C ALA A 94 9.90 -7.44 -3.72
N LYS A 95 10.75 -8.29 -4.31
CA LYS A 95 11.38 -8.03 -5.62
C LYS A 95 10.35 -7.92 -6.76
N LEU A 96 9.18 -8.55 -6.63
CA LEU A 96 8.12 -8.52 -7.64
C LEU A 96 7.45 -7.14 -7.72
N CYS A 97 7.52 -6.34 -6.65
CA CYS A 97 7.01 -4.97 -6.64
C CYS A 97 7.68 -4.07 -7.69
N GLY A 98 8.86 -4.44 -8.19
CA GLY A 98 9.50 -3.73 -9.32
C GLY A 98 8.63 -3.66 -10.58
N ALA A 99 7.77 -4.65 -10.83
CA ALA A 99 6.86 -4.63 -11.98
C ALA A 99 5.75 -3.57 -11.87
N LEU A 100 5.51 -3.02 -10.67
CA LEU A 100 4.60 -1.89 -10.46
C LEU A 100 5.18 -0.57 -10.96
N LEU A 101 6.51 -0.44 -10.93
CA LEU A 101 7.21 0.81 -11.24
C LEU A 101 7.24 1.10 -12.73
N GLU A 102 7.47 0.09 -13.56
CA GLU A 102 7.74 0.29 -15.00
C GLU A 102 6.65 1.10 -15.72
N PRO A 103 5.34 0.84 -15.54
CA PRO A 103 4.29 1.64 -16.17
C PRO A 103 4.27 3.10 -15.70
N VAL A 104 4.59 3.34 -14.42
CA VAL A 104 4.56 4.69 -13.82
C VAL A 104 5.78 5.49 -14.23
N VAL A 105 6.98 4.90 -14.15
CA VAL A 105 8.25 5.51 -14.59
C VAL A 105 8.19 5.88 -16.07
N LYS A 106 7.54 5.07 -16.91
CA LYS A 106 7.38 5.34 -18.35
C LYS A 106 6.22 6.29 -18.68
N GLY A 107 5.53 6.86 -17.68
CA GLY A 107 4.40 7.75 -17.89
C GLY A 107 3.20 7.10 -18.58
N LYS A 108 3.06 5.77 -18.51
CA LYS A 108 1.94 5.04 -19.11
C LYS A 108 0.71 5.01 -18.21
N THR A 109 0.90 5.21 -16.90
CA THR A 109 -0.17 5.32 -15.92
C THR A 109 0.33 6.08 -14.69
N ASP A 110 -0.58 6.70 -13.94
CA ASP A 110 -0.23 7.49 -12.75
C ASP A 110 -0.15 6.64 -11.48
N MET A 111 -0.90 5.54 -11.45
CA MET A 111 -0.89 4.57 -10.36
C MET A 111 -0.98 3.14 -10.88
N THR A 112 -0.14 2.26 -10.33
CA THR A 112 -0.31 0.81 -10.44
C THR A 112 -0.68 0.20 -9.10
N ILE A 113 -1.44 -0.90 -9.15
CA ILE A 113 -1.86 -1.67 -7.98
C ILE A 113 -1.50 -3.15 -8.22
N ALA A 114 -0.86 -3.79 -7.25
CA ALA A 114 -0.58 -5.22 -7.33
C ALA A 114 -1.88 -6.03 -7.27
N ARG A 115 -2.07 -6.89 -8.26
CA ARG A 115 -3.16 -7.88 -8.29
C ARG A 115 -2.61 -9.26 -8.00
N PHE A 116 -2.99 -9.81 -6.86
CA PHE A 116 -2.60 -11.16 -6.47
C PHE A 116 -3.49 -12.23 -7.11
N PRO A 117 -3.01 -13.47 -7.25
CA PRO A 117 -3.82 -14.58 -7.71
C PRO A 117 -4.98 -14.81 -6.75
N ALA A 118 -6.08 -15.36 -7.27
CA ALA A 118 -7.19 -15.75 -6.41
C ALA A 118 -6.70 -16.79 -5.38
N PRO A 119 -7.03 -16.64 -4.10
CA PRO A 119 -6.60 -17.58 -3.08
C PRO A 119 -7.19 -18.98 -3.37
N ARG A 120 -6.38 -20.02 -3.14
CA ARG A 120 -6.81 -21.41 -3.36
C ARG A 120 -7.90 -21.86 -2.37
N LYS A 121 -7.98 -21.23 -1.19
CA LYS A 121 -9.04 -21.44 -0.21
C LYS A 121 -9.95 -20.21 -0.13
N LYS A 122 -11.27 -20.42 -0.08
CA LYS A 122 -12.24 -19.34 0.21
C LYS A 122 -12.10 -18.91 1.68
N GLY A 123 -11.27 -17.89 1.93
CA GLY A 123 -11.15 -17.22 3.23
C GLY A 123 -12.29 -16.22 3.50
N GLY A 124 -12.32 -15.64 4.71
CA GLY A 124 -13.37 -14.72 5.18
C GLY A 124 -13.35 -13.30 4.55
N PHE A 125 -12.35 -12.98 3.73
CA PHE A 125 -12.20 -11.66 3.10
C PHE A 125 -13.19 -11.38 1.95
N GLY A 126 -13.96 -12.38 1.50
CA GLY A 126 -14.84 -12.24 0.33
C GLY A 126 -15.85 -11.10 0.45
N LEU A 127 -16.43 -10.89 1.64
CA LEU A 127 -17.40 -9.82 1.88
C LEU A 127 -16.75 -8.44 1.88
N VAL A 128 -15.61 -8.30 2.55
CA VAL A 128 -14.87 -7.04 2.64
C VAL A 128 -14.32 -6.62 1.26
N LYS A 129 -13.71 -7.56 0.54
CA LYS A 129 -13.25 -7.35 -0.84
C LYS A 129 -14.42 -7.07 -1.78
N GLY A 130 -15.55 -7.76 -1.61
CA GLY A 130 -16.79 -7.50 -2.35
C GLY A 130 -17.29 -6.07 -2.15
N LEU A 131 -17.42 -5.64 -0.90
CA LEU A 131 -17.82 -4.28 -0.55
C LEU A 131 -16.90 -3.23 -1.18
N ALA A 132 -15.59 -3.38 -1.03
CA ALA A 132 -14.62 -2.43 -1.58
C ALA A 132 -14.71 -2.33 -3.11
N ARG A 133 -14.77 -3.48 -3.82
CA ARG A 133 -14.92 -3.51 -5.29
C ARG A 133 -16.22 -2.85 -5.75
N THR A 134 -17.34 -3.22 -5.13
CA THR A 134 -18.65 -2.63 -5.46
C THR A 134 -18.67 -1.13 -5.17
N GLY A 135 -18.12 -0.70 -4.04
CA GLY A 135 -18.04 0.71 -3.66
C GLY A 135 -17.21 1.54 -4.63
N VAL A 136 -16.01 1.06 -5.00
CA VAL A 136 -15.17 1.72 -6.01
C VAL A 136 -15.88 1.80 -7.34
N ARG A 137 -16.50 0.71 -7.80
CA ARG A 137 -17.27 0.69 -9.05
C ARG A 137 -18.42 1.70 -9.02
N TRP A 138 -19.16 1.77 -7.92
CA TRP A 138 -20.29 2.68 -7.79
C TRP A 138 -19.85 4.14 -7.77
N LEU A 139 -18.76 4.47 -7.06
CA LEU A 139 -18.29 5.84 -6.93
C LEU A 139 -17.54 6.35 -8.18
N THR A 140 -16.89 5.47 -8.93
CA THR A 140 -15.97 5.87 -10.01
C THR A 140 -16.38 5.39 -11.40
N GLY A 141 -17.27 4.39 -11.49
CA GLY A 141 -17.59 3.68 -12.74
C GLY A 141 -16.55 2.64 -13.16
N TYR A 142 -15.39 2.55 -12.50
CA TYR A 142 -14.31 1.64 -12.88
C TYR A 142 -14.42 0.27 -12.22
N HIS A 143 -14.02 -0.77 -12.97
CA HIS A 143 -13.94 -2.14 -12.49
C HIS A 143 -12.50 -2.48 -12.11
N LEU A 144 -12.25 -2.68 -10.81
CA LEU A 144 -10.94 -3.05 -10.26
C LEU A 144 -11.11 -4.23 -9.30
N GLU A 145 -10.22 -5.22 -9.36
CA GLU A 145 -10.29 -6.42 -8.52
C GLU A 145 -9.52 -6.30 -7.20
N SER A 146 -8.48 -5.48 -7.15
CA SER A 146 -7.47 -5.41 -6.09
C SER A 146 -7.52 -4.09 -5.33
N THR A 147 -8.74 -3.57 -5.11
CA THR A 147 -9.00 -2.27 -4.49
C THR A 147 -8.48 -2.12 -3.06
N LEU A 148 -8.13 -3.23 -2.40
CA LEU A 148 -7.57 -3.29 -1.04
C LEU A 148 -6.09 -3.70 -1.01
N SER A 149 -5.43 -3.80 -2.17
CA SER A 149 -4.01 -4.16 -2.22
C SER A 149 -3.15 -2.98 -1.79
N GLY A 150 -2.22 -3.24 -0.86
CA GLY A 150 -1.31 -2.24 -0.29
C GLY A 150 -0.12 -1.93 -1.18
N GLN A 151 0.28 -2.88 -2.04
CA GLN A 151 1.44 -2.74 -2.93
C GLN A 151 1.05 -1.91 -4.15
N ARG A 152 1.59 -0.69 -4.21
CA ARG A 152 1.21 0.32 -5.21
C ARG A 152 2.41 1.14 -5.62
N ALA A 153 2.49 1.53 -6.88
CA ALA A 153 3.39 2.61 -7.31
C ALA A 153 2.55 3.79 -7.78
N LEU A 154 2.91 5.02 -7.38
CA LEU A 154 2.16 6.23 -7.69
C LEU A 154 3.11 7.38 -7.99
N THR A 155 2.71 8.31 -8.86
CA THR A 155 3.42 9.59 -9.02
C THR A 155 3.28 10.44 -7.76
N ARG A 156 4.31 11.23 -7.43
CA ARG A 156 4.26 12.21 -6.33
C ARG A 156 3.14 13.23 -6.51
N GLU A 157 2.90 13.63 -7.76
CA GLU A 157 1.81 14.52 -8.12
C GLU A 157 0.46 13.95 -7.66
N LEU A 158 0.17 12.70 -8.01
CA LEU A 158 -1.07 12.02 -7.59
C LEU A 158 -1.16 11.94 -6.07
N VAL A 159 -0.09 11.51 -5.38
CA VAL A 159 -0.09 11.40 -3.91
C VAL A 159 -0.38 12.76 -3.25
N THR A 160 0.14 13.84 -3.82
CA THR A 160 -0.11 15.21 -3.34
C THR A 160 -1.55 15.64 -3.62
N ALA A 161 -2.07 15.34 -4.81
CA ALA A 161 -3.42 15.72 -5.23
C ALA A 161 -4.53 15.02 -4.44
N ILE A 162 -4.31 13.78 -4.00
CA ILE A 162 -5.31 13.05 -3.18
C ILE A 162 -5.29 13.47 -1.70
N GLY A 163 -4.22 14.12 -1.25
CA GLY A 163 -4.06 14.65 0.11
C GLY A 163 -4.01 13.56 1.19
N ASP A 164 -4.52 13.91 2.37
CA ASP A 164 -4.59 13.01 3.53
C ASP A 164 -5.49 11.79 3.21
N VAL A 165 -4.86 10.61 3.19
CA VAL A 165 -5.49 9.31 2.88
C VAL A 165 -6.24 8.69 4.08
N GLY A 166 -6.21 9.38 5.23
CA GLY A 166 -6.83 8.97 6.49
C GLY A 166 -6.17 7.77 7.16
N SER A 167 -6.64 7.46 8.37
CA SER A 167 -6.23 6.29 9.14
C SER A 167 -7.16 5.08 8.89
N GLY A 168 -6.59 3.87 8.87
CA GLY A 168 -7.33 2.61 8.86
C GLY A 168 -7.42 1.91 7.50
N PHE A 169 -8.23 0.85 7.43
CA PHE A 169 -8.29 -0.11 6.31
C PHE A 169 -8.96 0.40 5.02
N GLY A 170 -9.43 1.65 5.03
CA GLY A 170 -10.05 2.29 3.87
C GLY A 170 -9.09 3.11 3.01
N MET A 171 -7.85 3.31 3.45
CA MET A 171 -6.84 4.11 2.76
C MET A 171 -6.67 3.67 1.29
N GLU A 172 -6.55 2.37 1.05
CA GLU A 172 -6.42 1.80 -0.29
C GLU A 172 -7.61 2.17 -1.20
N VAL A 173 -8.83 2.11 -0.67
CA VAL A 173 -10.04 2.52 -1.40
C VAL A 173 -10.04 4.04 -1.62
N TRP A 174 -9.69 4.82 -0.60
CA TRP A 174 -9.60 6.27 -0.65
C TRP A 174 -8.67 6.73 -1.78
N MET A 175 -7.45 6.22 -1.79
CA MET A 175 -6.46 6.54 -2.82
C MET A 175 -6.97 6.21 -4.23
N THR A 176 -7.61 5.04 -4.41
CA THR A 176 -8.13 4.62 -5.71
C THR A 176 -9.28 5.51 -6.18
N VAL A 177 -10.24 5.80 -5.30
CA VAL A 177 -11.39 6.64 -5.67
C VAL A 177 -10.95 8.07 -5.95
N ARG A 178 -10.10 8.67 -5.09
CA ARG A 178 -9.60 10.03 -5.28
C ARG A 178 -8.72 10.17 -6.51
N ALA A 179 -7.87 9.18 -6.83
CA ALA A 179 -7.10 9.17 -8.06
C ALA A 179 -8.03 9.23 -9.29
N LEU A 180 -9.01 8.33 -9.36
CA LEU A 180 -9.94 8.25 -10.50
C LEU A 180 -10.84 9.48 -10.62
N HIS A 181 -11.31 10.04 -9.49
CA HIS A 181 -12.10 11.27 -9.48
C HIS A 181 -11.30 12.48 -9.94
N ASN A 182 -10.00 12.54 -9.62
CA ASN A 182 -9.11 13.60 -10.06
C ASN A 182 -8.59 13.40 -11.50
N GLY A 183 -9.10 12.40 -12.23
CA GLY A 183 -8.73 12.15 -13.63
C GLY A 183 -7.42 11.38 -13.84
N TYR A 184 -6.80 10.89 -12.77
CA TYR A 184 -5.59 10.07 -12.88
C TYR A 184 -5.91 8.65 -13.34
N SER A 185 -4.97 8.07 -14.09
CA SER A 185 -5.06 6.71 -14.60
C SER A 185 -4.58 5.67 -13.58
N VAL A 186 -5.30 4.54 -13.50
CA VAL A 186 -5.01 3.45 -12.55
C VAL A 186 -4.96 2.11 -13.29
N LYS A 187 -3.92 1.30 -13.04
CA LYS A 187 -3.76 -0.01 -13.65
C LYS A 187 -3.43 -1.12 -12.65
N GLU A 188 -4.11 -2.26 -12.78
CA GLU A 188 -3.77 -3.46 -12.01
C GLU A 188 -2.68 -4.29 -12.70
N ILE A 189 -1.65 -4.67 -11.95
CA ILE A 189 -0.53 -5.48 -12.45
C ILE A 189 -0.57 -6.86 -11.75
N PRO A 190 -0.82 -7.96 -12.49
CA PRO A 190 -0.78 -9.30 -11.91
C PRO A 190 0.61 -9.63 -11.37
N LEU A 191 0.73 -9.97 -10.09
CA LEU A 191 1.97 -10.43 -9.47
C LEU A 191 1.76 -11.85 -8.91
N PRO A 192 2.68 -12.80 -9.16
CA PRO A 192 2.60 -14.16 -8.62
C PRO A 192 3.04 -14.18 -7.14
N MET A 193 2.27 -13.53 -6.28
CA MET A 193 2.52 -13.41 -4.84
C MET A 193 1.28 -13.90 -4.09
N SER A 194 1.48 -14.74 -3.09
CA SER A 194 0.43 -15.10 -2.12
C SER A 194 0.57 -14.25 -0.88
N HIS A 195 -0.54 -13.67 -0.42
CA HIS A 195 -0.58 -13.02 0.88
C HIS A 195 -0.77 -14.08 1.98
N ARG A 196 -0.29 -13.80 3.19
CA ARG A 196 -0.48 -14.67 4.36
C ARG A 196 -1.98 -14.94 4.56
N GLU A 197 -2.38 -16.20 4.49
CA GLU A 197 -3.77 -16.59 4.80
C GLU A 197 -3.95 -16.51 6.32
N THR A 198 -4.52 -15.41 6.83
CA THR A 198 -4.93 -15.34 8.25
C THR A 198 -5.95 -16.44 8.54
N GLY A 199 -5.71 -17.20 9.61
CA GLY A 199 -6.56 -18.30 10.06
C GLY A 199 -8.01 -17.89 10.40
N ARG A 200 -8.85 -18.91 10.61
CA ARG A 200 -10.24 -18.75 11.04
C ARG A 200 -10.33 -18.62 12.58
N ASP A 201 -9.65 -17.61 13.12
CA ASP A 201 -9.65 -17.36 14.56
C ASP A 201 -10.64 -16.23 14.91
N TRP A 202 -11.12 -16.24 16.16
CA TRP A 202 -12.05 -15.23 16.70
C TRP A 202 -11.49 -13.80 16.60
N ASP A 203 -10.18 -13.64 16.85
CA ASP A 203 -9.48 -12.36 16.67
C ASP A 203 -9.49 -11.91 15.20
N GLY A 204 -9.32 -12.86 14.27
CA GLY A 204 -9.47 -12.62 12.85
C GLY A 204 -10.89 -12.16 12.49
N PHE A 205 -11.94 -12.63 13.18
CA PHE A 205 -13.32 -12.22 12.91
C PHE A 205 -13.61 -10.80 13.37
N VAL A 206 -13.16 -10.43 14.58
CA VAL A 206 -13.28 -9.05 15.09
C VAL A 206 -12.48 -8.08 14.22
N HIS A 207 -11.27 -8.46 13.82
CA HIS A 207 -10.43 -7.68 12.91
C HIS A 207 -11.13 -7.47 11.55
N ARG A 208 -11.77 -8.51 10.99
CA ARG A 208 -12.58 -8.43 9.76
C ARG A 208 -13.81 -7.53 9.91
N GLY A 209 -14.48 -7.56 11.06
CA GLY A 209 -15.58 -6.65 11.36
C GLY A 209 -15.12 -5.19 11.34
N LYS A 210 -14.00 -4.88 12.01
CA LYS A 210 -13.39 -3.54 12.01
C LYS A 210 -13.01 -3.09 10.60
N GLN A 211 -12.43 -3.98 9.78
CA GLN A 211 -12.12 -3.70 8.38
C GLN A 211 -13.36 -3.33 7.57
N PHE A 212 -14.44 -4.11 7.70
CA PHE A 212 -15.70 -3.86 6.99
C PHE A 212 -16.29 -2.49 7.34
N PHE A 213 -16.42 -2.16 8.64
CA PHE A 213 -16.93 -0.86 9.07
C PHE A 213 -16.02 0.31 8.66
N SER A 214 -14.69 0.11 8.69
CA SER A 214 -13.73 1.12 8.22
C SER A 214 -13.92 1.43 6.73
N ILE A 215 -14.12 0.40 5.90
CA ILE A 215 -14.39 0.58 4.46
C ILE A 215 -15.75 1.26 4.24
N ILE A 216 -16.81 0.88 4.97
CA ILE A 216 -18.11 1.58 4.87
C ILE A 216 -17.96 3.06 5.20
N LYS A 217 -17.31 3.41 6.33
CA LYS A 217 -17.09 4.81 6.72
C LYS A 217 -16.33 5.58 5.64
N THR A 218 -15.33 4.94 5.04
CA THR A 218 -14.54 5.52 3.95
C THR A 218 -15.41 5.77 2.72
N LEU A 219 -16.21 4.79 2.29
CA LEU A 219 -17.12 4.94 1.16
C LEU A 219 -18.17 6.04 1.40
N ILE A 220 -18.73 6.14 2.61
CA ILE A 220 -19.67 7.23 2.97
C ILE A 220 -18.97 8.58 2.92
N ARG A 221 -17.74 8.68 3.44
CA ARG A 221 -16.97 9.94 3.40
C ARG A 221 -16.66 10.35 1.96
N LEU A 222 -16.23 9.42 1.12
CA LEU A 222 -15.99 9.65 -0.31
C LEU A 222 -17.25 10.07 -1.05
N TRP A 223 -18.40 9.44 -0.75
CA TRP A 223 -19.68 9.81 -1.34
C TRP A 223 -20.14 11.23 -0.94
N ARG A 224 -19.85 11.65 0.30
CA ARG A 224 -20.16 13.00 0.79
C ARG A 224 -19.20 14.08 0.30
N GLN A 225 -18.03 13.69 -0.20
CA GLN A 225 -16.98 14.58 -0.71
C GLN A 225 -16.63 14.21 -2.15
N PRO A 226 -17.59 14.33 -3.09
CA PRO A 226 -17.29 14.18 -4.52
C PRO A 226 -16.23 15.23 -4.89
N ALA A 227 -15.23 14.82 -5.68
CA ALA A 227 -14.14 15.71 -6.10
C ALA A 227 -14.63 16.92 -6.90
#